data_AF-A0A2V2DVN9-F1
#
_entry.id   AF-A0A2V2DVN9-F1
#
_cell.length_a   1.000
_cell.length_b   1.000
_cell.length_c   1.000
_cell.angle_alpha   90.00
_cell.angle_beta   90.00
_cell.angle_gamma   90.00
#
_symmetry.space_group_name_H-M   'P 1'
#
loop_
_entity.id
_entity.type
_entity.pdbx_description
1 polymer ?
#
loop_
_entity_poly.entity_id
_entity_poly.type
_entity_poly.pdbx_seq_one_letter_code
_entity_poly.pdbx_strand_id
1 'polypeptide(L)'
;MQFQLQTTDGPRSYPNDFQERWTLLFYYSGDFLPVTATELMGLSTLQHDFYSNHCDILCISTDSIPVHLAFLETLSHYRIEEQEPVPIAFPLASDETGALRDALQLSSDQKYIWLLAPGGAPKAHFSYLHQTGANFTEVLRTLLALQTGKPTPYGWVPGAHALLPPPVTRGESIHHMNHSEKAGHYCIDWYLCFDASDAED
;
A
#
# COMPACT_ATOMS: atom_id res chain seq x y z
N MET A 1 13.26 10.04 -1.51
CA MET A 1 13.91 8.73 -1.74
C MET A 1 14.27 8.65 -3.20
N GLN A 2 15.52 8.29 -3.53
CA GLN A 2 16.00 8.09 -4.89
C GLN A 2 16.93 6.88 -4.87
N PHE A 3 16.72 5.93 -5.77
CA PHE A 3 17.57 4.74 -5.89
C PHE A 3 17.46 4.15 -7.29
N GLN A 4 18.44 3.33 -7.64
CA GLN A 4 18.41 2.47 -8.80
C GLN A 4 18.86 1.08 -8.34
N LEU A 5 18.01 0.08 -8.54
CA LEU A 5 18.27 -1.30 -8.11
C LEU A 5 18.07 -2.25 -9.29
N GLN A 6 18.79 -3.37 -9.26
CA GLN A 6 18.45 -4.51 -10.10
C GLN A 6 17.18 -5.16 -9.55
N THR A 7 16.31 -5.64 -10.43
CA THR A 7 15.13 -6.42 -10.05
C THR A 7 15.03 -7.69 -10.88
N THR A 8 14.16 -8.61 -10.48
CA THR A 8 13.88 -9.84 -11.23
C THR A 8 13.39 -9.60 -12.67
N ASP A 9 12.82 -8.42 -12.95
CA ASP A 9 12.34 -8.03 -14.28
C ASP A 9 13.26 -7.01 -14.98
N GLY A 10 14.49 -6.85 -14.47
CA GLY A 10 15.47 -5.87 -14.95
C GLY A 10 15.61 -4.65 -14.06
N PRO A 11 16.49 -3.70 -14.41
CA PRO A 11 16.79 -2.55 -13.57
C PRO A 11 15.58 -1.60 -13.43
N ARG A 12 15.37 -1.08 -12.22
CA ARG A 12 14.35 -0.07 -11.91
C ARG A 12 14.96 1.13 -11.19
N SER A 13 14.48 2.32 -11.52
CA SER A 13 14.93 3.60 -10.97
C SER A 13 13.76 4.36 -10.35
N TYR A 14 13.87 4.68 -9.07
CA TYR A 14 12.89 5.48 -8.36
C TYR A 14 13.36 6.95 -8.22
N PRO A 15 12.49 7.94 -8.50
CA PRO A 15 11.06 7.83 -8.80
C PRO A 15 10.72 7.67 -10.29
N ASN A 16 11.70 7.69 -11.20
CA ASN A 16 11.47 7.83 -12.65
C ASN A 16 10.54 6.75 -13.24
N ASP A 17 10.68 5.50 -12.83
CA ASP A 17 9.85 4.39 -13.35
C ASP A 17 8.48 4.29 -12.66
N PHE A 18 8.20 5.16 -11.69
CA PHE A 18 7.02 5.12 -10.82
C PHE A 18 6.28 6.47 -10.75
N GLN A 19 6.42 7.31 -11.77
CA GLN A 19 5.86 8.67 -11.73
C GLN A 19 4.35 8.74 -11.95
N GLU A 20 3.77 7.80 -12.70
CA GLU A 20 2.37 7.88 -13.14
C GLU A 20 1.40 7.11 -12.25
N ARG A 21 1.91 6.14 -11.49
CA ARG A 21 1.12 5.20 -10.70
C ARG A 21 1.53 5.28 -9.23
N TRP A 22 0.64 4.83 -8.36
CA TRP A 22 1.00 4.59 -6.97
C TRP A 22 2.04 3.47 -6.89
N THR A 23 2.81 3.43 -5.80
CA THR A 23 3.73 2.32 -5.55
C THR A 23 3.56 1.83 -4.12
N LEU A 24 3.27 0.54 -3.97
CA LEU A 24 3.49 -0.21 -2.74
C LEU A 24 4.94 -0.66 -2.75
N LEU A 25 5.77 -0.04 -1.91
CA LEU A 25 7.15 -0.47 -1.69
C LEU A 25 7.20 -1.28 -0.41
N PHE A 26 7.60 -2.55 -0.50
CA PHE A 26 7.74 -3.45 0.64
C PHE A 26 9.20 -3.84 0.84
N TYR A 27 9.85 -3.25 1.85
CA TYR A 27 11.20 -3.65 2.26
C TYR A 27 11.10 -4.74 3.33
N TYR A 28 11.45 -5.97 2.97
CA TYR A 28 11.26 -7.17 3.79
C TYR A 28 12.58 -7.75 4.30
N SER A 29 12.50 -8.67 5.27
CA SER A 29 13.67 -9.13 6.03
C SER A 29 14.65 -9.99 5.24
N GLY A 30 14.15 -10.80 4.29
CA GLY A 30 14.96 -11.63 3.42
C GLY A 30 14.23 -12.86 2.89
N ASP A 31 14.75 -13.41 1.81
CA ASP A 31 14.24 -14.60 1.15
C ASP A 31 14.42 -15.86 2.01
N PHE A 32 13.63 -16.90 1.72
CA PHE A 32 13.64 -18.19 2.44
C PHE A 32 13.35 -18.09 3.96
N LEU A 33 12.77 -16.97 4.42
CA LEU A 33 12.23 -16.83 5.77
C LEU A 33 10.72 -17.16 5.78
N PRO A 34 10.22 -17.92 6.78
CA PRO A 34 8.85 -18.41 6.77
C PRO A 34 7.80 -17.29 6.77
N VAL A 35 7.99 -16.25 7.59
CA VAL A 35 7.06 -15.11 7.61
C VAL A 35 7.08 -14.37 6.27
N THR A 36 8.27 -14.14 5.68
CA THR A 36 8.39 -13.50 4.37
C THR A 36 7.72 -14.32 3.28
N ALA A 37 7.87 -15.65 3.27
CA ALA A 37 7.20 -16.53 2.33
C ALA A 37 5.67 -16.35 2.39
N THR A 38 5.09 -16.34 3.60
CA THR A 38 3.64 -16.11 3.76
C THR A 38 3.21 -14.72 3.32
N GLU A 39 4.07 -13.70 3.50
CA GLU A 39 3.76 -12.32 3.10
C GLU A 39 3.77 -12.12 1.59
N LEU A 40 4.78 -12.65 0.89
CA LEU A 40 4.84 -12.55 -0.57
C LEU A 40 3.73 -13.36 -1.24
N MET A 41 3.41 -14.55 -0.73
CA MET A 41 2.26 -15.34 -1.19
C MET A 41 0.93 -14.65 -0.88
N GLY A 42 0.78 -14.06 0.31
CA GLY A 42 -0.41 -13.30 0.67
C GLY A 42 -0.60 -12.07 -0.23
N LEU A 43 0.48 -11.33 -0.48
CA LEU A 43 0.48 -10.16 -1.37
C LEU A 43 0.17 -10.54 -2.82
N SER A 44 0.61 -11.71 -3.31
CA SER A 44 0.32 -12.14 -4.69
C SER A 44 -1.16 -12.38 -4.92
N THR A 45 -1.92 -12.78 -3.90
CA THR A 45 -3.39 -12.89 -4.02
C THR A 45 -4.09 -11.54 -4.25
N LEU A 46 -3.48 -10.44 -3.79
CA LEU A 46 -4.01 -9.07 -3.92
C LEU A 46 -3.37 -8.28 -5.06
N GLN A 47 -2.42 -8.86 -5.80
CA GLN A 47 -1.64 -8.12 -6.81
C GLN A 47 -2.52 -7.55 -7.93
N HIS A 48 -3.60 -8.25 -8.29
CA HIS A 48 -4.56 -7.77 -9.28
C HIS A 48 -5.34 -6.56 -8.75
N ASP A 49 -5.75 -6.57 -7.48
CA ASP A 49 -6.48 -5.46 -6.87
C ASP A 49 -5.62 -4.20 -6.79
N PHE A 50 -4.34 -4.35 -6.39
CA PHE A 50 -3.39 -3.23 -6.45
C PHE A 50 -3.22 -2.70 -7.87
N TYR A 51 -3.00 -3.60 -8.84
CA TYR A 51 -2.80 -3.21 -10.23
C TYR A 51 -4.02 -2.46 -10.82
N SER A 52 -5.22 -2.99 -10.59
CA SER A 52 -6.50 -2.42 -11.05
C SER A 52 -6.80 -1.07 -10.39
N ASN A 53 -6.28 -0.83 -9.18
CA ASN A 53 -6.35 0.46 -8.49
C ASN A 53 -5.12 1.34 -8.74
N HIS A 54 -4.50 1.21 -9.91
CA HIS A 54 -3.39 2.05 -10.36
C HIS A 54 -2.18 2.09 -9.40
N CYS A 55 -1.86 0.97 -8.76
CA CYS A 55 -0.73 0.81 -7.86
C CYS A 55 0.19 -0.34 -8.31
N ASP A 56 1.47 -0.06 -8.42
CA ASP A 56 2.51 -1.05 -8.70
C ASP A 56 3.12 -1.56 -7.39
N ILE A 57 3.55 -2.81 -7.38
CA ILE A 57 4.20 -3.44 -6.23
C ILE A 57 5.70 -3.55 -6.52
N LEU A 58 6.53 -3.13 -5.56
CA LEU A 58 7.97 -3.33 -5.58
C LEU A 58 8.42 -3.88 -4.22
N CYS A 59 8.87 -5.12 -4.21
CA CYS A 59 9.44 -5.75 -3.00
C CYS A 59 10.96 -5.61 -3.03
N ILE A 60 11.59 -5.38 -1.88
CA ILE A 60 13.04 -5.15 -1.77
C ILE A 60 13.59 -5.91 -0.55
N SER A 61 14.70 -6.63 -0.74
CA SER A 61 15.53 -7.10 0.38
C SER A 61 17.02 -6.93 0.04
N THR A 62 17.89 -7.35 0.96
CA THR A 62 19.34 -7.38 0.74
C THR A 62 19.81 -8.64 0.00
N ASP A 63 18.91 -9.52 -0.42
CA ASP A 63 19.29 -10.72 -1.18
C ASP A 63 19.65 -10.38 -2.63
N SER A 64 20.43 -11.24 -3.28
CA SER A 64 20.83 -11.05 -4.67
C SER A 64 19.75 -11.53 -5.65
N ILE A 65 19.77 -11.04 -6.89
CA ILE A 65 18.81 -11.46 -7.94
C ILE A 65 18.74 -12.99 -8.13
N PRO A 66 19.86 -13.75 -8.17
CA PRO A 66 19.78 -15.21 -8.24
C PRO A 66 19.01 -15.85 -7.07
N VAL A 67 19.12 -15.29 -5.86
CA VAL A 67 18.40 -15.77 -4.68
C VAL A 67 16.90 -15.47 -4.83
N HIS A 68 16.53 -14.27 -5.27
CA HIS A 68 15.13 -13.91 -5.58
C HIS A 68 14.51 -14.87 -6.60
N LEU A 69 15.21 -15.15 -7.70
CA LEU A 69 14.71 -16.06 -8.74
C LEU A 69 14.50 -17.48 -8.19
N ALA A 70 15.44 -17.99 -7.40
CA ALA A 70 15.29 -19.29 -6.75
C ALA A 70 14.14 -19.30 -5.74
N PHE A 71 13.91 -18.20 -5.04
CA PHE A 71 12.83 -18.09 -4.07
C PHE A 71 11.45 -18.00 -4.74
N LEU A 72 11.32 -17.20 -5.80
CA LEU A 72 10.09 -17.11 -6.61
C LEU A 72 9.72 -18.47 -7.20
N GLU A 73 10.70 -19.20 -7.76
CA GLU A 73 10.50 -20.57 -8.23
C GLU A 73 10.01 -21.47 -7.09
N THR A 74 10.65 -21.40 -5.92
CA THR A 74 10.25 -22.18 -4.73
C THR A 74 8.81 -21.88 -4.30
N LEU A 75 8.44 -20.61 -4.19
CA LEU A 75 7.10 -20.18 -3.78
C LEU A 75 6.02 -20.62 -4.79
N SER A 76 6.36 -20.77 -6.07
CA SER A 76 5.43 -21.25 -7.10
C SER A 76 4.93 -22.67 -6.86
N HIS A 77 5.66 -23.46 -6.06
CA HIS A 77 5.30 -24.85 -5.69
C HIS A 77 4.58 -24.95 -4.34
N TYR A 78 4.52 -23.86 -3.56
CA TYR A 78 4.01 -23.87 -2.18
C TYR A 78 2.51 -23.62 -2.12
N ARG A 79 1.86 -24.31 -1.18
CA ARG A 79 0.43 -24.20 -0.90
C ARG A 79 0.23 -23.88 0.57
N ILE A 80 -0.64 -22.92 0.84
CA ILE A 80 -1.10 -22.58 2.20
C ILE A 80 -2.57 -23.01 2.27
N GLU A 81 -2.92 -23.80 3.28
CA GLU A 81 -4.32 -24.22 3.53
C GLU A 81 -5.04 -24.79 2.29
N GLU A 82 -4.33 -25.63 1.53
CA GLU A 82 -4.83 -26.28 0.29
C GLU A 82 -5.15 -25.35 -0.88
N GLN A 83 -4.89 -24.04 -0.76
CA GLN A 83 -5.07 -23.10 -1.86
C GLN A 83 -4.05 -23.33 -2.99
N GLU A 84 -4.49 -23.14 -4.23
CA GLU A 84 -3.60 -23.17 -5.39
C GLU A 84 -2.57 -22.03 -5.29
N PRO A 85 -1.31 -22.26 -5.66
CA PRO A 85 -0.30 -21.21 -5.68
C PRO A 85 -0.72 -20.09 -6.65
N VAL A 86 -0.69 -18.84 -6.19
CA VAL A 86 -0.85 -17.66 -7.06
C VAL A 86 0.53 -17.19 -7.51
N PRO A 87 0.84 -17.18 -8.82
CA PRO A 87 2.12 -16.71 -9.31
C PRO A 87 2.40 -15.27 -8.91
N ILE A 88 3.55 -15.04 -8.28
CA ILE A 88 4.04 -13.70 -7.96
C ILE A 88 4.46 -13.02 -9.27
N ALA A 89 3.75 -11.96 -9.64
CA ALA A 89 3.99 -11.21 -10.89
C ALA A 89 4.69 -9.86 -10.68
N PHE A 90 4.94 -9.47 -9.42
CA PHE A 90 5.63 -8.22 -9.09
C PHE A 90 7.14 -8.44 -8.90
N PRO A 91 7.97 -7.43 -9.21
CA PRO A 91 9.41 -7.55 -9.13
C PRO A 91 9.94 -7.57 -7.68
N LEU A 92 10.98 -8.37 -7.46
CA LEU A 92 11.83 -8.32 -6.27
C LEU A 92 13.13 -7.60 -6.63
N ALA A 93 13.47 -6.56 -5.88
CA ALA A 93 14.66 -5.74 -6.06
C ALA A 93 15.75 -6.09 -5.05
N SER A 94 16.98 -6.10 -5.53
CA SER A 94 18.16 -6.42 -4.73
C SER A 94 18.87 -5.17 -4.24
N ASP A 95 18.84 -4.92 -2.93
CA ASP A 95 19.71 -3.99 -2.21
C ASP A 95 20.89 -4.75 -1.58
N GLU A 96 21.64 -5.51 -2.39
CA GLU A 96 22.69 -6.43 -1.91
C GLU A 96 23.76 -5.74 -1.04
N THR A 97 24.05 -4.47 -1.32
CA THR A 97 25.01 -3.68 -0.53
C THR A 97 24.43 -3.13 0.78
N GLY A 98 23.10 -3.15 0.94
CA GLY A 98 22.40 -2.49 2.04
C GLY A 98 22.43 -0.96 1.95
N ALA A 99 22.84 -0.38 0.83
CA ALA A 99 22.99 1.06 0.68
C ALA A 99 21.65 1.79 0.81
N LEU A 100 20.56 1.21 0.27
CA LEU A 100 19.24 1.80 0.42
C LEU A 100 18.75 1.67 1.87
N ARG A 101 18.93 0.50 2.48
CA ARG A 101 18.63 0.28 3.90
C ARG A 101 19.29 1.33 4.79
N ASP A 102 20.60 1.52 4.60
CA ASP A 102 21.41 2.43 5.41
C ASP A 102 21.02 3.90 5.14
N ALA A 103 20.77 4.28 3.88
CA ALA A 103 20.32 5.63 3.52
C ALA A 103 18.96 5.98 4.13
N LEU A 104 18.07 5.00 4.24
CA LEU A 104 16.75 5.14 4.86
C LEU A 104 16.75 4.88 6.38
N GLN A 105 17.90 4.50 6.96
CA GLN A 105 18.06 4.15 8.37
C GLN A 105 17.08 3.06 8.83
N LEU A 106 16.85 2.07 7.97
CA LEU A 106 15.94 0.96 8.27
C LEU A 106 16.58 0.01 9.29
N SER A 107 15.79 -0.38 10.30
CA SER A 107 16.23 -1.36 11.28
C SER A 107 16.21 -2.77 10.69
N SER A 108 17.23 -3.58 10.99
CA SER A 108 17.35 -4.96 10.51
C SER A 108 16.35 -5.93 11.15
N ASP A 109 15.76 -5.57 12.29
CA ASP A 109 14.75 -6.38 12.99
C ASP A 109 13.31 -6.06 12.56
N GLN A 110 13.14 -5.10 11.65
CA GLN A 110 11.87 -4.64 11.13
C GLN A 110 11.74 -4.84 9.63
N LYS A 111 10.50 -4.75 9.17
CA LYS A 111 10.11 -4.63 7.77
C LYS A 111 9.19 -3.44 7.60
N TYR A 112 9.17 -2.89 6.41
CA TYR A 112 8.57 -1.59 6.15
C TYR A 112 7.77 -1.61 4.86
N ILE A 113 6.56 -1.06 4.91
CA ILE A 113 5.69 -0.89 3.75
C ILE A 113 5.40 0.59 3.59
N TRP A 114 5.56 1.10 2.37
CA TRP A 114 5.16 2.46 2.01
C TRP A 114 4.14 2.44 0.90
N LEU A 115 3.13 3.30 1.02
CA LEU A 115 2.30 3.71 -0.11
C LEU A 115 2.79 5.06 -0.60
N LEU A 116 3.31 5.06 -1.82
CA LEU A 116 3.90 6.22 -2.48
C LEU A 116 2.91 6.68 -3.55
N ALA A 117 2.54 7.96 -3.52
CA ALA A 117 1.71 8.56 -4.56
C ALA A 117 2.48 8.66 -5.88
N PRO A 118 1.78 8.86 -7.02
CA PRO A 118 2.41 9.27 -8.27
C PRO A 118 3.35 10.45 -8.05
N GLY A 119 4.54 10.41 -8.66
CA GLY A 119 5.64 11.36 -8.40
C GLY A 119 6.48 11.04 -7.16
N GLY A 120 6.13 9.98 -6.43
CA GLY A 120 6.97 9.36 -5.42
C GLY A 120 6.92 9.95 -4.02
N ALA A 121 5.87 10.70 -3.69
CA ALA A 121 5.67 11.23 -2.34
C ALA A 121 5.07 10.15 -1.42
N PRO A 122 5.66 9.85 -0.25
CA PRO A 122 5.07 8.90 0.69
C PRO A 122 3.77 9.44 1.28
N LYS A 123 2.74 8.59 1.35
CA LYS A 123 1.39 8.91 1.88
C LYS A 123 0.97 8.06 3.06
N ALA A 124 1.47 6.83 3.15
CA ALA A 124 1.34 5.98 4.33
C ALA A 124 2.60 5.15 4.55
N HIS A 125 2.82 4.75 5.80
CA HIS A 125 3.94 3.94 6.23
C HIS A 125 3.48 2.94 7.29
N PHE A 126 3.93 1.70 7.16
CA PHE A 126 3.74 0.65 8.15
C PHE A 126 5.09 0.05 8.51
N SER A 127 5.33 -0.18 9.79
CA SER A 127 6.49 -0.90 10.29
C SER A 127 6.05 -2.08 11.15
N TYR A 128 6.65 -3.23 10.91
CA TYR A 128 6.40 -4.45 11.66
C TYR A 128 7.74 -5.05 12.09
N LEU A 129 7.78 -5.70 13.25
CA LEU A 129 8.91 -6.58 13.56
C LEU A 129 8.92 -7.75 12.57
N HIS A 130 10.11 -8.27 12.24
CA HIS A 130 10.27 -9.33 11.25
C HIS A 130 9.39 -10.56 11.54
N GLN A 131 9.19 -10.90 12.82
CA GLN A 131 8.34 -12.01 13.25
C GLN A 131 6.82 -11.78 13.09
N THR A 132 6.35 -10.57 12.81
CA THR A 132 4.92 -10.22 12.75
C THR A 132 4.50 -10.05 11.30
N GLY A 133 3.72 -10.98 10.75
CA GLY A 133 3.22 -10.87 9.37
C GLY A 133 2.37 -9.60 9.14
N ALA A 134 2.61 -8.92 8.02
CA ALA A 134 1.82 -7.78 7.56
C ALA A 134 0.45 -8.23 7.04
N ASN A 135 -0.55 -7.35 7.18
CA ASN A 135 -1.88 -7.55 6.61
C ASN A 135 -2.04 -6.67 5.37
N PHE A 136 -1.82 -7.23 4.18
CA PHE A 136 -1.90 -6.48 2.93
C PHE A 136 -3.32 -6.05 2.54
N THR A 137 -4.36 -6.67 3.10
CA THR A 137 -5.74 -6.19 2.93
C THR A 137 -5.91 -4.80 3.56
N GLU A 138 -5.27 -4.54 4.70
CA GLU A 138 -5.29 -3.21 5.32
C GLU A 138 -4.46 -2.20 4.53
N VAL A 139 -3.35 -2.64 3.92
CA VAL A 139 -2.55 -1.79 3.03
C VAL A 139 -3.37 -1.41 1.79
N LEU A 140 -4.08 -2.35 1.17
CA LEU A 140 -4.98 -2.09 0.05
C LEU A 140 -6.12 -1.14 0.46
N ARG A 141 -6.79 -1.40 1.60
CA ARG A 141 -7.83 -0.50 2.12
C ARG A 141 -7.30 0.92 2.34
N THR A 142 -6.08 1.06 2.85
CA THR A 142 -5.42 2.36 3.05
C THR A 142 -5.11 3.05 1.72
N LEU A 143 -4.66 2.32 0.69
CA LEU A 143 -4.48 2.87 -0.65
C LEU A 143 -5.79 3.44 -1.19
N LEU A 144 -6.88 2.67 -1.11
CA LEU A 144 -8.19 3.08 -1.62
C LEU A 144 -8.72 4.30 -0.86
N ALA A 145 -8.55 4.33 0.47
CA ALA A 145 -8.89 5.49 1.29
C ALA A 145 -8.11 6.74 0.86
N LEU A 146 -6.80 6.62 0.64
CA LEU A 146 -5.96 7.73 0.18
C LEU A 146 -6.36 8.23 -1.22
N GLN A 147 -6.77 7.33 -2.10
CA GLN A 147 -7.21 7.65 -3.45
C GLN A 147 -8.55 8.40 -3.50
N THR A 148 -9.38 8.31 -2.45
CA THR A 148 -10.61 9.11 -2.37
C THR A 148 -10.34 10.62 -2.37
N GLY A 149 -9.18 11.05 -1.87
CA GLY A 149 -8.87 12.47 -1.64
C GLY A 149 -9.73 13.14 -0.56
N LYS A 150 -10.57 12.37 0.13
CA LYS A 150 -11.50 12.85 1.17
C LYS A 150 -11.09 12.29 2.55
N PRO A 151 -11.47 12.94 3.66
CA PRO A 151 -11.30 12.35 4.98
C PRO A 151 -12.18 11.10 5.11
N THR A 152 -11.60 9.97 5.53
CA THR A 152 -12.33 8.72 5.75
C THR A 152 -12.56 8.46 7.24
N PRO A 153 -13.75 8.01 7.66
CA PRO A 153 -14.04 7.71 9.07
C PRO A 153 -13.29 6.47 9.60
N TYR A 154 -13.37 6.24 10.91
CA TYR A 154 -12.86 5.02 11.54
C TYR A 154 -13.48 3.77 10.91
N GLY A 155 -12.64 2.78 10.56
CA GLY A 155 -13.10 1.53 9.97
C GLY A 155 -13.65 1.66 8.54
N TRP A 156 -13.40 2.78 7.85
CA TRP A 156 -13.84 2.98 6.48
C TRP A 156 -13.33 1.89 5.54
N VAL A 157 -14.22 1.37 4.69
CA VAL A 157 -13.95 0.42 3.61
C VAL A 157 -14.48 0.98 2.30
N PRO A 158 -13.98 0.51 1.14
CA PRO A 158 -14.52 0.90 -0.16
C PRO A 158 -16.05 0.74 -0.22
N GLY A 159 -16.74 1.73 -0.78
CA GLY A 159 -18.20 1.81 -0.83
C GLY A 159 -18.85 2.41 0.43
N ALA A 160 -18.13 2.61 1.53
CA ALA A 160 -18.65 3.33 2.69
C ALA A 160 -18.56 4.86 2.50
N HIS A 161 -19.43 5.60 3.19
CA HIS A 161 -19.43 7.07 3.15
C HIS A 161 -18.10 7.67 3.65
N ALA A 162 -17.51 8.55 2.85
CA ALA A 162 -16.46 9.45 3.30
C ALA A 162 -17.04 10.63 4.11
N LEU A 163 -16.17 11.39 4.76
CA LEU A 163 -16.53 12.62 5.46
C LEU A 163 -16.36 13.82 4.52
N LEU A 164 -17.15 14.86 4.76
CA LEU A 164 -16.85 16.19 4.24
C LEU A 164 -15.70 16.83 5.04
N PRO A 165 -14.87 17.67 4.42
CA PRO A 165 -13.93 18.51 5.15
C PRO A 165 -14.66 19.35 6.21
N PRO A 166 -14.09 19.51 7.41
CA PRO A 166 -14.71 20.35 8.42
C PRO A 166 -14.70 21.82 7.95
N PRO A 167 -15.76 22.59 8.24
CA PRO A 167 -15.80 24.00 7.90
C PRO A 167 -14.73 24.76 8.70
N VAL A 168 -14.03 25.69 8.05
CA VAL A 168 -12.97 26.51 8.64
C VAL A 168 -13.46 27.91 8.99
N THR A 169 -14.67 28.29 8.58
CA THR A 169 -15.31 29.56 8.97
C THR A 169 -16.69 29.36 9.60
N ARG A 170 -17.13 30.37 10.37
CA ARG A 170 -18.50 30.41 10.92
C ARG A 170 -19.57 30.40 9.82
N GLY A 171 -19.29 31.06 8.69
CA GLY A 171 -20.19 31.08 7.54
C GLY A 171 -20.39 29.67 6.95
N GLU A 172 -19.30 28.92 6.76
CA GLU A 172 -19.34 27.53 6.29
C GLU A 172 -20.04 26.61 7.28
N SER A 173 -19.80 26.76 8.59
CA SER A 173 -20.50 25.99 9.63
C SER A 173 -22.02 26.18 9.58
N ILE A 174 -22.49 27.42 9.45
CA ILE A 174 -23.92 27.73 9.30
C ILE A 174 -24.45 27.19 7.95
N HIS A 175 -23.65 27.27 6.88
CA HIS A 175 -24.02 26.76 5.57
C HIS A 175 -24.20 25.23 5.58
N HIS A 176 -23.23 24.49 6.15
CA HIS A 176 -23.27 23.04 6.31
C HIS A 176 -24.56 22.59 7.00
N MET A 177 -24.92 23.20 8.13
CA MET A 177 -26.13 22.83 8.87
C MET A 177 -27.44 23.11 8.13
N ASN A 178 -27.47 24.16 7.29
CA ASN A 178 -28.70 24.59 6.63
C ASN A 178 -28.92 23.97 5.24
N HIS A 179 -27.89 23.37 4.62
CA HIS A 179 -27.91 22.94 3.22
C HIS A 179 -27.45 21.50 2.98
N SER A 180 -26.93 20.80 3.98
CA SER A 180 -26.39 19.45 3.85
C SER A 180 -27.39 18.42 3.31
N GLU A 181 -28.60 18.36 3.88
CA GLU A 181 -29.63 17.40 3.43
C GLU A 181 -30.04 17.62 1.97
N LYS A 182 -30.10 18.88 1.51
CA LYS A 182 -30.45 19.23 0.12
C LYS A 182 -29.32 18.92 -0.86
N ALA A 183 -28.09 18.85 -0.38
CA ALA A 183 -26.90 18.52 -1.16
C ALA A 183 -26.61 17.00 -1.17
N GLY A 184 -27.47 16.18 -0.55
CA GLY A 184 -27.24 14.74 -0.44
C GLY A 184 -26.13 14.40 0.56
N HIS A 185 -26.00 15.17 1.64
CA HIS A 185 -25.06 14.88 2.72
C HIS A 185 -25.81 14.52 4.00
N TYR A 186 -25.25 13.60 4.78
CA TYR A 186 -25.77 13.23 6.09
C TYR A 186 -24.90 13.88 7.18
N CYS A 187 -25.45 14.83 7.94
CA CYS A 187 -24.72 15.52 9.01
C CYS A 187 -25.28 15.18 10.38
N ILE A 188 -24.39 14.80 11.30
CA ILE A 188 -24.70 14.66 12.72
C ILE A 188 -24.53 16.01 13.42
N ASP A 189 -23.51 16.78 13.02
CA ASP A 189 -23.21 18.11 13.54
C ASP A 189 -22.49 18.94 12.46
N TRP A 190 -22.29 20.24 12.70
CA TRP A 190 -21.75 21.20 11.72
C TRP A 190 -20.36 20.82 11.18
N TYR A 191 -19.57 20.07 11.97
CA TYR A 191 -18.24 19.59 11.60
C TYR A 191 -18.21 18.10 11.21
N LEU A 192 -19.32 17.39 11.42
CA LEU A 192 -19.41 15.94 11.24
C LEU A 192 -20.49 15.62 10.22
N CYS A 193 -20.07 15.67 8.96
CA CYS A 193 -20.91 15.42 7.80
C CYS A 193 -20.29 14.32 6.93
N PHE A 194 -21.16 13.50 6.37
CA PHE A 194 -20.82 12.40 5.49
C PHE A 194 -21.29 12.72 4.07
N ASP A 195 -20.47 12.35 3.10
CA ASP A 195 -20.78 12.48 1.69
C ASP A 195 -21.61 11.27 1.22
N ALA A 196 -22.89 11.46 0.90
CA ALA A 196 -23.74 10.35 0.50
C ALA A 196 -23.55 9.96 -0.98
N SER A 197 -22.79 10.72 -1.77
CA SER A 197 -22.52 10.38 -3.17
C SER A 197 -21.58 9.18 -3.35
N ASP A 198 -20.85 8.79 -2.31
CA ASP A 198 -19.79 7.78 -2.37
C ASP A 198 -20.27 6.36 -2.02
N ALA A 199 -21.53 6.19 -1.60
CA ALA A 199 -22.08 4.86 -1.38
C ALA A 199 -22.60 4.28 -2.71
N GLU A 200 -22.08 3.12 -3.08
CA GLU A 200 -22.74 2.28 -4.07
C GLU A 200 -24.02 1.71 -3.42
N ASP A 201 -25.17 1.91 -4.07
CA ASP A 201 -26.50 1.43 -3.64
C ASP A 201 -26.54 -0.09 -3.40
#